data_AF-A0A8B7W8R8-F1
#
_entry.id   AF-A0A8B7W8R8-F1
#
_cell.length_a   1.000
_cell.length_b   1.000
_cell.length_c   1.000
_cell.angle_alpha   90.00
_cell.angle_beta   90.00
_cell.angle_gamma   90.00
#
_symmetry.space_group_name_H-M   'P 1'
#
loop_
_entity.id
_entity.type
_entity.pdbx_description
1 polymer ?
#
loop_
_entity_poly.entity_id
_entity_poly.type
_entity_poly.pdbx_seq_one_letter_code
_entity_poly.pdbx_strand_id
1 'polypeptide(L)'
;MHSAKMKSPWKVPTVFPLFFLLFFHSSAFLAYDDQKGTSHPNGHSCLGCVAVVSVIEQLAQVHNTSIQGSMERLCGYLPENCFETTCDLVVHMFGSDIIKLLGAHMNADVVCHVLDFCKQDPGQPQCHLYPLPKEAWKFTLEKGRQIVKKSSSLVSNQCIEGQSFSLAVCL
;
A
#
# COMPACT_ATOMS: atom_id res chain seq x y z
N MET A 1 -18.45 69.01 -10.12
CA MET A 1 -17.63 70.23 -10.21
C MET A 1 -17.00 70.50 -8.84
N HIS A 2 -15.70 70.81 -8.84
CA HIS A 2 -14.78 71.10 -7.71
C HIS A 2 -14.43 69.88 -6.82
N SER A 3 -13.23 69.28 -6.88
CA SER A 3 -11.83 69.75 -6.71
C SER A 3 -11.28 69.57 -5.28
N ALA A 4 -10.32 68.63 -5.21
CA ALA A 4 -9.06 68.64 -4.46
C ALA A 4 -9.04 68.65 -2.91
N LYS A 5 -8.39 67.62 -2.34
CA LYS A 5 -7.16 67.85 -1.54
C LYS A 5 -6.26 66.62 -1.53
N MET A 6 -5.18 66.69 -2.31
CA MET A 6 -4.00 65.84 -2.16
C MET A 6 -3.17 66.37 -0.99
N LYS A 7 -2.78 65.49 -0.07
CA LYS A 7 -1.73 65.71 0.94
C LYS A 7 -0.83 64.47 0.95
N SER A 8 0.33 64.56 0.30
CA SER A 8 1.52 63.81 0.73
C SER A 8 2.15 64.61 1.90
N PRO A 9 3.23 64.18 2.60
CA PRO A 9 4.13 63.04 2.38
C PRO A 9 4.43 62.25 3.67
N TRP A 10 4.66 60.93 3.60
CA TRP A 10 5.52 60.30 4.59
C TRP A 10 6.48 59.32 3.93
N LYS A 11 7.75 59.53 4.26
CA LYS A 11 8.95 58.90 3.74
C LYS A 11 8.80 57.38 3.62
N VAL A 12 9.04 56.87 2.40
CA VAL A 12 9.19 55.45 2.12
C VAL A 12 10.55 55.00 2.67
N PRO A 13 10.62 54.05 3.62
CA PRO A 13 11.89 53.52 4.06
C PRO A 13 12.44 52.55 3.01
N THR A 14 13.71 52.73 2.69
CA THR A 14 14.57 52.02 1.72
C THR A 14 14.86 50.56 2.09
N VAL A 15 13.89 49.83 2.61
CA VAL A 15 13.97 48.39 2.97
C VAL A 15 13.06 47.53 2.07
N PHE A 16 12.36 48.17 1.14
CA PHE A 16 11.45 47.54 0.18
C PHE A 16 12.05 46.46 -0.75
N PRO A 17 13.34 46.48 -1.18
CA PRO A 17 13.82 45.44 -2.09
C PRO A 17 14.01 44.07 -1.41
N LEU A 18 14.36 44.02 -0.12
CA LEU A 18 14.55 42.76 0.62
C LEU A 18 13.22 42.08 0.97
N PHE A 19 12.19 42.86 1.29
CA PHE A 19 10.86 42.33 1.58
C PHE A 19 10.15 41.79 0.33
N PHE A 20 10.36 42.44 -0.83
CA PHE A 20 9.90 41.93 -2.11
C PHE A 20 10.59 40.60 -2.46
N LEU A 21 11.91 40.46 -2.27
CA LEU A 21 12.60 39.19 -2.54
C LEU A 21 12.10 38.02 -1.68
N LEU A 22 11.72 38.26 -0.42
CA LEU A 22 11.13 37.24 0.45
C LEU A 22 9.69 36.86 0.04
N PHE A 23 8.88 37.82 -0.41
CA PHE A 23 7.54 37.54 -0.92
C PHE A 23 7.55 36.86 -2.30
N PHE A 24 8.52 37.19 -3.17
CA PHE A 24 8.66 36.56 -4.49
C PHE A 24 9.28 35.16 -4.45
N HIS A 25 10.06 34.81 -3.43
CA HIS A 25 10.51 33.42 -3.25
C HIS A 25 9.35 32.47 -2.88
N SER A 26 8.25 33.01 -2.35
CA SER A 26 7.03 32.24 -2.10
C SER A 26 6.24 31.90 -3.38
N SER A 27 6.37 32.69 -4.45
CA SER A 27 5.70 32.40 -5.73
C SER A 27 6.36 31.32 -6.58
N ALA A 28 7.58 30.88 -6.24
CA ALA A 28 8.18 29.69 -6.84
C ALA A 28 7.64 28.36 -6.26
N PHE A 29 6.93 28.40 -5.12
CA PHE A 29 6.28 27.22 -4.54
C PHE A 29 4.92 26.88 -5.18
N LEU A 30 4.33 27.79 -5.97
CA LEU A 30 3.08 27.53 -6.72
C LEU A 30 3.31 26.85 -8.07
N ALA A 31 4.51 26.32 -8.31
CA ALA A 31 4.81 25.40 -9.41
C ALA A 31 5.32 24.04 -8.89
N TYR A 32 5.00 23.67 -7.64
CA TYR A 32 4.85 22.24 -7.35
C TYR A 32 3.55 21.81 -8.02
N ASP A 33 3.68 21.34 -9.26
CA ASP A 33 2.67 20.50 -9.89
C ASP A 33 2.53 19.29 -8.96
N ASP A 34 1.61 19.40 -7.99
CA ASP A 34 0.92 18.25 -7.44
C ASP A 34 0.22 17.68 -8.66
N GLN A 35 0.95 16.84 -9.42
CA GLN A 35 0.35 15.90 -10.31
C GLN A 35 -0.63 15.19 -9.40
N LYS A 36 -1.88 15.62 -9.50
CA LYS A 36 -3.05 14.89 -9.05
C LYS A 36 -3.04 13.61 -9.87
N GLY A 37 -2.14 12.71 -9.47
CA GLY A 37 -2.12 11.33 -9.91
C GLY A 37 -3.54 10.88 -9.69
N THR A 38 -4.14 10.38 -10.77
CA THR A 38 -5.49 9.84 -10.77
C THR A 38 -5.59 8.94 -9.55
N SER A 39 -6.21 9.44 -8.48
CA SER A 39 -6.31 8.73 -7.22
C SER A 39 -7.25 7.58 -7.49
N HIS A 40 -6.68 6.46 -7.90
CA HIS A 40 -7.43 5.23 -8.13
C HIS A 40 -8.18 4.95 -6.82
N PRO A 41 -9.49 4.65 -6.84
CA PRO A 41 -10.30 4.53 -5.63
C PRO A 41 -9.73 3.56 -4.59
N ASN A 42 -8.84 2.66 -5.01
CA ASN A 42 -8.21 1.62 -4.19
C ASN A 42 -6.67 1.76 -4.07
N GLY A 43 -6.10 2.92 -4.43
CA GLY A 43 -4.64 3.12 -4.42
C GLY A 43 -4.01 2.94 -3.04
N HIS A 44 -4.73 3.34 -1.98
CA HIS A 44 -4.28 3.14 -0.59
C HIS A 44 -4.27 1.66 -0.17
N SER A 45 -5.24 0.86 -0.65
CA SER A 45 -5.28 -0.59 -0.39
C SER A 45 -4.14 -1.31 -1.09
N CYS A 46 -3.85 -0.93 -2.34
CA CYS A 46 -2.71 -1.47 -3.08
C CYS A 46 -1.38 -1.12 -2.41
N LEU A 47 -1.16 0.16 -2.08
CA LEU A 47 0.05 0.60 -1.38
C LEU A 47 0.22 -0.09 -0.03
N GLY A 48 -0.87 -0.20 0.75
CA GLY A 48 -0.87 -0.87 2.04
C GLY A 48 -0.50 -2.36 1.92
N CYS A 49 -1.09 -3.06 0.95
CA CYS A 49 -0.74 -4.46 0.69
C CYS A 49 0.75 -4.60 0.33
N VAL A 50 1.23 -3.82 -0.64
CA VAL A 50 2.62 -3.91 -1.09
C VAL A 50 3.57 -3.63 0.07
N ALA A 51 3.32 -2.56 0.84
CA ALA A 51 4.15 -2.21 2.00
C ALA A 51 4.19 -3.34 3.06
N VAL A 52 3.04 -3.90 3.43
CA VAL A 52 2.97 -4.95 4.45
C VAL A 52 3.65 -6.23 3.97
N VAL A 53 3.36 -6.68 2.74
CA VAL A 53 3.97 -7.90 2.17
C VAL A 53 5.49 -7.72 2.03
N SER A 54 5.95 -6.54 1.62
CA SER A 54 7.37 -6.18 1.56
C SER A 54 8.05 -6.26 2.92
N VAL A 55 7.40 -5.78 3.98
CA VAL A 55 7.96 -5.84 5.35
C VAL A 55 8.01 -7.29 5.84
N ILE A 56 6.98 -8.09 5.57
CA ILE A 56 6.96 -9.52 5.93
C ILE A 56 8.11 -10.27 5.25
N GLU A 57 8.29 -10.06 3.93
CA GLU A 57 9.37 -10.69 3.17
C GLU A 57 10.75 -10.28 3.71
N GLN A 58 10.94 -8.99 4.00
CA GLN A 58 12.19 -8.48 4.57
C GLN A 58 12.44 -9.02 5.98
N LEU A 59 11.43 -9.07 6.85
CA LEU A 59 11.56 -9.64 8.18
C LEU A 59 11.94 -11.11 8.13
N ALA A 60 11.36 -11.87 7.21
CA ALA A 60 11.71 -13.28 6.99
C ALA A 60 13.17 -13.44 6.58
N GLN A 61 13.67 -12.58 5.68
CA GLN A 61 15.07 -12.60 5.25
C GLN A 61 16.03 -12.17 6.37
N VAL A 62 15.73 -11.07 7.06
CA VAL A 62 16.59 -10.49 8.11
C VAL A 62 16.69 -11.40 9.33
N HIS A 63 15.58 -12.00 9.75
CA HIS A 63 15.55 -12.87 10.92
C HIS A 63 15.72 -14.36 10.56
N ASN A 64 15.85 -14.69 9.27
CA ASN A 64 15.88 -16.06 8.77
C ASN A 64 14.72 -16.91 9.34
N THR A 65 13.53 -16.32 9.39
CA THR A 65 12.31 -16.95 9.90
C THR A 65 11.37 -17.32 8.77
N SER A 66 10.43 -18.24 9.04
CA SER A 66 9.35 -18.53 8.09
C SER A 66 8.50 -17.28 7.83
N ILE A 67 7.82 -17.24 6.69
CA ILE A 67 6.88 -16.16 6.37
C ILE A 67 5.81 -16.02 7.47
N GLN A 68 5.30 -17.15 7.98
CA GLN A 68 4.36 -17.17 9.10
C GLN A 68 4.95 -16.54 10.37
N GLY A 69 6.13 -16.98 10.80
CA GLY A 69 6.76 -16.41 12.01
C GLY A 69 7.12 -14.93 11.85
N SER A 70 7.30 -14.47 10.60
CA SER A 70 7.56 -13.06 10.29
C SER A 70 6.28 -12.22 10.35
N MET A 71 5.12 -12.79 9.99
CA MET A 71 3.81 -12.18 10.20
C MET A 71 3.47 -12.07 11.68
N GLU A 72 3.64 -13.14 12.45
CA GLU A 72 3.40 -13.15 13.91
C GLU A 72 4.30 -12.13 14.62
N ARG A 73 5.59 -12.06 14.23
CA ARG A 73 6.51 -11.03 14.72
C ARG A 73 6.07 -9.62 14.35
N LEU A 74 5.59 -9.39 13.13
CA LEU A 74 5.09 -8.09 12.71
C LEU A 74 3.89 -7.66 13.55
N CYS A 75 2.96 -8.58 13.85
CA CYS A 75 1.83 -8.30 14.73
C CYS A 75 2.29 -7.96 16.16
N GLY A 76 3.30 -8.66 16.69
CA GLY A 76 3.88 -8.37 18.01
C GLY A 76 4.64 -7.04 18.10
N TYR A 77 4.92 -6.35 16.99
CA TYR A 77 5.45 -4.99 17.00
C TYR A 77 4.37 -3.90 17.05
N LEU A 78 3.11 -4.28 16.86
CA LEU A 78 1.99 -3.36 16.94
C LEU A 78 1.50 -3.24 18.39
N PRO A 79 1.00 -2.07 18.80
CA PRO A 79 0.46 -1.90 20.15
C PRO A 79 -0.81 -2.74 20.34
N GLU A 80 -0.85 -3.51 21.44
CA GLU A 80 -1.92 -4.46 21.81
C GLU A 80 -3.31 -3.81 21.78
N ASN A 81 -3.37 -2.53 22.14
CA ASN A 81 -4.59 -1.81 22.46
C ASN A 81 -5.47 -1.49 21.24
N CYS A 82 -4.92 -1.57 20.02
CA CYS A 82 -5.61 -1.07 18.81
C CYS A 82 -5.39 -1.91 17.55
N PHE A 83 -4.24 -2.56 17.38
CA PHE A 83 -3.85 -3.08 16.06
C PHE A 83 -3.38 -4.53 16.05
N GLU A 84 -2.99 -5.10 17.20
CA GLU A 84 -2.56 -6.50 17.29
C GLU A 84 -3.69 -7.46 16.86
N THR A 85 -4.88 -7.34 17.45
CA THR A 85 -6.02 -8.22 17.09
C THR A 85 -6.41 -8.10 15.61
N THR A 86 -6.35 -6.89 15.04
CA THR A 86 -6.62 -6.70 13.61
C THR A 86 -5.52 -7.34 12.75
N CYS A 87 -4.27 -7.26 13.18
CA CYS A 87 -3.16 -7.91 12.50
C CYS A 87 -3.33 -9.43 12.50
N ASP A 88 -3.64 -10.03 13.66
CA ASP A 88 -3.87 -11.47 13.76
C ASP A 88 -5.00 -11.93 12.84
N LEU A 89 -6.11 -11.18 12.78
CA LEU A 89 -7.20 -11.47 11.85
C LEU A 89 -6.75 -11.43 10.39
N VAL A 90 -5.92 -10.46 10.00
CA VAL A 90 -5.38 -10.38 8.64
C VAL A 90 -4.45 -11.57 8.36
N VAL A 91 -3.61 -11.95 9.31
CA VAL A 91 -2.73 -13.13 9.21
C VAL A 91 -3.55 -14.40 9.07
N HIS A 92 -4.63 -14.54 9.83
CA HIS A 92 -5.54 -15.69 9.72
C HIS A 92 -6.23 -15.75 8.35
N MET A 93 -6.67 -14.62 7.81
CA MET A 93 -7.43 -14.55 6.55
C MET A 93 -6.54 -14.72 5.31
N PHE A 94 -5.38 -14.04 5.27
CA PHE A 94 -4.53 -13.96 4.08
C PHE A 94 -3.19 -14.69 4.23
N GLY A 95 -2.81 -15.09 5.45
CA GLY A 95 -1.48 -15.63 5.73
C GLY A 95 -1.18 -16.88 4.91
N SER A 96 -2.14 -17.81 4.76
CA SER A 96 -1.93 -19.04 3.97
C SER A 96 -1.57 -18.75 2.52
N ASP A 97 -2.23 -17.78 1.91
CA ASP A 97 -1.99 -17.43 0.51
C ASP A 97 -0.69 -16.63 0.35
N ILE A 98 -0.42 -15.68 1.25
CA ILE A 98 0.86 -14.95 1.26
C ILE A 98 2.04 -15.90 1.46
N ILE A 99 1.96 -16.88 2.38
CA ILE A 99 3.00 -17.90 2.58
C ILE A 99 3.28 -18.66 1.29
N LYS A 100 2.23 -19.08 0.56
CA LYS A 100 2.39 -19.85 -0.68
C LYS A 100 2.94 -19.01 -1.83
N LEU A 101 2.48 -17.76 -1.95
CA LEU A 101 2.92 -16.86 -3.00
C LEU A 101 4.38 -16.42 -2.79
N LEU A 102 4.75 -16.01 -1.58
CA LEU A 102 6.14 -15.68 -1.23
C LEU A 102 7.04 -16.93 -1.28
N GLY A 103 6.54 -18.09 -0.86
CA GLY A 103 7.25 -19.37 -1.00
C GLY A 103 7.48 -19.79 -2.46
N ALA A 104 6.72 -19.24 -3.41
CA ALA A 104 6.92 -19.39 -4.85
C ALA A 104 7.80 -18.28 -5.46
N HIS A 105 8.49 -17.49 -4.63
CA HIS A 105 9.36 -16.38 -5.02
C HIS A 105 8.64 -15.27 -5.81
N MET A 106 7.36 -15.05 -5.52
CA MET A 106 6.63 -13.90 -6.05
C MET A 106 6.92 -12.66 -5.19
N ASN A 107 7.19 -11.53 -5.83
CA ASN A 107 7.40 -10.27 -5.11
C ASN A 107 6.07 -9.67 -4.61
N ALA A 108 6.16 -8.66 -3.76
CA ALA A 108 4.98 -8.01 -3.16
C ALA A 108 3.98 -7.46 -4.19
N ASP A 109 4.44 -6.93 -5.33
CA ASP A 109 3.54 -6.45 -6.38
C ASP A 109 2.67 -7.59 -6.94
N VAL A 110 3.28 -8.71 -7.31
CA VAL A 110 2.56 -9.89 -7.82
C VAL A 110 1.59 -10.41 -6.78
N VAL A 111 2.02 -10.54 -5.52
CA VAL A 111 1.17 -10.99 -4.41
C VAL A 111 -0.08 -10.11 -4.29
N CYS A 112 0.09 -8.79 -4.27
CA CYS A 112 -1.01 -7.86 -4.08
C CYS A 112 -1.96 -7.75 -5.28
N HIS A 113 -1.47 -8.05 -6.49
CA HIS A 113 -2.33 -8.20 -7.67
C HIS A 113 -3.08 -9.53 -7.71
N VAL A 114 -2.49 -10.61 -7.18
CA VAL A 114 -3.16 -11.92 -7.08
C VAL A 114 -4.26 -11.90 -6.03
N LEU A 115 -4.05 -11.17 -4.94
CA LEU A 115 -5.00 -10.99 -3.84
C LEU A 115 -6.01 -9.85 -4.08
N ASP A 116 -6.05 -9.28 -5.29
CA ASP A 116 -6.97 -8.21 -5.73
C ASP A 116 -6.91 -6.88 -4.94
N PHE A 117 -5.88 -6.66 -4.10
CA PHE A 117 -5.62 -5.36 -3.47
C PHE A 117 -5.16 -4.31 -4.50
N CYS A 118 -4.42 -4.76 -5.50
CA CYS A 118 -3.99 -3.94 -6.63
C CYS A 118 -4.76 -4.34 -7.90
N LYS A 119 -5.52 -3.38 -8.45
CA LYS A 119 -6.29 -3.58 -9.70
C LYS A 119 -5.63 -2.81 -10.83
N GLN A 120 -5.58 -3.43 -12.00
CA GLN A 120 -5.12 -2.79 -13.23
C GLN A 120 -6.33 -2.56 -14.13
N ASP A 121 -6.71 -1.29 -14.30
CA ASP A 121 -7.81 -0.92 -15.21
C ASP A 121 -7.35 -1.03 -16.68
N PRO A 122 -8.23 -1.43 -17.61
CA PRO A 122 -7.91 -1.48 -19.02
C PRO A 122 -7.42 -0.13 -19.54
N GLY A 123 -6.26 -0.11 -20.19
CA GLY A 123 -5.66 1.11 -20.75
C GLY A 123 -4.87 1.94 -19.74
N GLN A 124 -4.79 1.55 -18.46
CA GLN A 124 -3.91 2.17 -17.47
C GLN A 124 -2.55 1.45 -17.39
N PRO A 125 -1.46 2.18 -17.10
CA PRO A 125 -0.16 1.59 -16.88
C PRO A 125 -0.20 0.67 -15.64
N GLN A 126 0.60 -0.39 -15.68
CA GLN A 126 0.80 -1.29 -14.54
C GLN A 126 1.54 -0.54 -13.42
N CYS A 127 0.96 -0.48 -12.23
CA CYS A 127 1.65 0.04 -11.04
C CYS A 127 2.54 -1.06 -10.45
N HIS A 128 3.80 -0.77 -10.18
CA HIS A 128 4.71 -1.71 -9.53
C HIS A 128 5.76 -0.94 -8.71
N LEU A 129 6.11 -1.46 -7.54
CA LEU A 129 7.16 -0.91 -6.69
C LEU A 129 8.52 -1.58 -6.96
N TYR A 130 8.50 -2.86 -7.30
CA TYR A 130 9.68 -3.68 -7.57
C TYR A 130 9.96 -3.79 -9.06
N PRO A 131 11.19 -4.12 -9.46
CA PRO A 131 11.49 -4.49 -10.84
C PRO A 131 10.57 -5.63 -11.32
N LEU A 132 10.12 -5.53 -12.57
CA LEU A 132 9.26 -6.54 -13.17
C LEU A 132 9.95 -7.92 -13.19
N PRO A 133 9.17 -9.01 -13.07
CA PRO A 133 9.71 -10.35 -13.17
C PRO A 133 10.36 -10.58 -14.54
N LYS A 134 11.33 -11.50 -14.59
CA LYS A 134 11.99 -11.90 -15.85
C LYS A 134 11.01 -12.54 -16.84
N GLU A 135 9.97 -13.17 -16.33
CA GLU A 135 8.87 -13.74 -17.09
C GLU A 135 7.80 -12.68 -17.40
N ALA A 136 6.96 -12.93 -18.40
CA ALA A 136 5.87 -12.01 -18.72
C ALA A 136 4.92 -11.85 -17.53
N TRP A 137 4.66 -10.60 -17.12
CA TRP A 137 3.80 -10.23 -15.99
C TRP A 137 2.46 -11.00 -15.95
N LYS A 138 1.78 -11.09 -17.10
CA LYS A 138 0.52 -11.81 -17.23
C LYS A 138 0.64 -13.29 -16.85
N PHE A 139 1.74 -13.94 -17.21
CA PHE A 139 2.00 -15.33 -16.88
C PHE A 139 2.30 -15.49 -15.39
N THR A 140 3.10 -14.59 -14.81
CA THR A 140 3.39 -14.59 -13.36
C THR A 140 2.12 -14.41 -12.53
N LEU A 141 1.21 -13.51 -12.92
CA LEU A 141 -0.09 -13.34 -12.27
C LEU A 141 -0.97 -14.58 -12.39
N GLU A 142 -1.03 -15.20 -13.57
CA GLU A 142 -1.82 -16.43 -13.74
C GLU A 142 -1.29 -17.57 -12.87
N LYS A 143 0.03 -17.76 -12.83
CA LYS A 143 0.68 -18.72 -11.93
C LYS A 143 0.30 -18.46 -10.47
N GLY A 144 0.31 -17.20 -10.03
CA GLY A 144 -0.08 -16.81 -8.68
C GLY A 144 -1.55 -17.13 -8.38
N ARG A 145 -2.46 -16.82 -9.30
CA ARG A 145 -3.89 -17.17 -9.16
C ARG A 145 -4.11 -18.67 -9.06
N GLN A 146 -3.36 -19.48 -9.81
CA GLN A 146 -3.46 -20.94 -9.71
C GLN A 146 -2.98 -21.45 -8.35
N ILE A 147 -1.94 -20.84 -7.76
CA ILE A 147 -1.46 -21.18 -6.41
C ILE A 147 -2.57 -20.93 -5.37
N VAL A 148 -3.23 -19.78 -5.43
CA VAL A 148 -4.33 -19.42 -4.52
C VAL A 148 -5.59 -20.26 -4.78
N LYS A 149 -5.95 -20.50 -6.05
CA LYS A 149 -7.11 -21.36 -6.35
C LYS A 149 -6.92 -22.79 -5.81
N LYS A 150 -5.70 -23.33 -5.91
CA LYS A 150 -5.35 -24.63 -5.35
C LYS A 150 -5.43 -24.59 -3.82
N SER A 151 -4.96 -23.54 -3.16
CA SER A 151 -5.06 -23.42 -1.70
C SER A 151 -6.49 -23.41 -1.21
N SER A 152 -7.37 -22.61 -1.83
CA SER A 152 -8.80 -22.55 -1.47
C SER A 152 -9.49 -23.90 -1.67
N SER A 153 -9.15 -24.64 -2.74
CA SER A 153 -9.69 -25.99 -2.97
C SER A 153 -9.23 -27.01 -1.92
N LEU A 154 -7.98 -26.90 -1.46
CA LEU A 154 -7.45 -27.77 -0.41
C LEU A 154 -8.10 -27.43 0.93
N VAL A 155 -8.33 -26.14 1.24
CA VAL A 155 -9.07 -25.72 2.43
C VAL A 155 -10.52 -26.22 2.38
N SER A 156 -11.20 -26.13 1.22
CA SER A 156 -12.56 -26.65 1.05
C SER A 156 -12.66 -28.18 1.16
N ASN A 157 -11.62 -28.90 0.76
CA ASN A 157 -11.56 -30.36 0.87
C ASN A 157 -11.00 -30.84 2.23
N GLN A 158 -10.46 -29.92 3.04
CA GLN A 158 -9.93 -30.15 4.37
C GLN A 158 -10.91 -29.61 5.43
N CYS A 159 -12.17 -30.06 5.39
CA CYS A 159 -12.99 -30.08 6.59
C CYS A 159 -12.52 -31.28 7.43
N ILE A 160 -12.08 -31.00 8.66
CA ILE A 160 -11.29 -31.86 9.57
C ILE A 160 -11.86 -33.28 9.76
N GLU A 161 -11.07 -34.33 9.45
CA GLU A 161 -11.17 -35.60 10.18
C GLU A 161 -10.69 -35.35 11.62
N GLY A 162 -11.64 -35.14 12.55
CA GLY A 162 -11.31 -34.93 13.96
C GLY A 162 -12.35 -34.14 14.74
N GLN A 163 -13.22 -34.88 15.43
CA GLN A 163 -14.10 -34.47 16.53
C GLN A 163 -15.33 -33.59 16.24
N SER A 164 -16.44 -34.30 16.04
CA SER A 164 -17.77 -34.06 16.63
C SER A 164 -17.93 -32.76 17.41
N PHE A 165 -18.63 -31.77 16.85
CA PHE A 165 -19.82 -31.16 17.46
C PHE A 165 -20.66 -30.51 16.36
N SER A 166 -21.94 -30.85 16.35
CA SER A 166 -22.98 -30.32 15.48
C SER A 166 -23.13 -28.81 15.66
N LEU A 167 -22.87 -28.03 14.61
CA LEU A 167 -23.67 -26.90 14.14
C LEU A 167 -22.92 -26.25 12.97
N ALA A 168 -23.41 -26.52 11.77
CA ALA A 168 -23.01 -25.81 10.58
C ALA A 168 -23.33 -24.32 10.75
N VAL A 169 -22.30 -23.48 10.69
CA VAL A 169 -22.42 -22.11 10.20
C VAL A 169 -21.38 -21.96 9.10
N CYS A 170 -21.76 -22.39 7.90
CA CYS A 170 -21.26 -21.77 6.67
C CYS A 170 -22.22 -20.62 6.38
N LEU A 171 -21.70 -19.39 6.25
CA LEU A 171 -22.41 -18.27 5.62
C LEU A 171 -22.58 -18.54 4.12
#